data_AF-A0A453SQK0-F1
#
_entry.id   AF-A0A453SQK0-F1
#
_cell.length_a   1.000
_cell.length_b   1.000
_cell.length_c   1.000
_cell.angle_alpha   90.00
_cell.angle_beta   90.00
_cell.angle_gamma   90.00
#
_symmetry.space_group_name_H-M   'P 1'
#
loop_
_entity.id
_entity.type
_entity.pdbx_description
1 polymer ?
#
loop_
_entity_poly.entity_id
_entity_poly.type
_entity_poly.pdbx_seq_one_letter_code
_entity_poly.pdbx_strand_id
1 'polypeptide(L)' 'SNEEGDALYALRMRLSDPNGVLQSWDPTLVNPCTWFHVTCDTASRVVRL' A
#
# COMPACT_ATOMS: atom_id res chain seq x y z
N SER A 1 5.38 0.34 -10.97
CA SER A 1 4.56 -0.48 -10.07
C SER A 1 5.28 -1.74 -9.68
N ASN A 2 5.28 -2.04 -8.38
CA ASN A 2 5.42 -3.40 -7.87
C ASN A 2 4.01 -4.03 -7.88
N GLU A 3 3.87 -5.30 -8.25
CA GLU A 3 2.58 -6.01 -8.31
C GLU A 3 1.83 -5.94 -6.96
N GLU A 4 2.57 -5.93 -5.85
CA GLU A 4 2.02 -5.74 -4.50
C GLU A 4 1.38 -4.35 -4.33
N GLY A 5 2.02 -3.30 -4.87
CA GLY A 5 1.51 -1.94 -4.82
C GLY A 5 0.21 -1.79 -5.64
N ASP A 6 0.15 -2.39 -6.82
CA ASP A 6 -1.07 -2.34 -7.65
C ASP A 6 -2.24 -3.07 -6.96
N ALA A 7 -1.98 -4.22 -6.32
CA ALA A 7 -2.98 -4.97 -5.57
C ALA A 7 -3.52 -4.17 -4.37
N LEU A 8 -2.64 -3.52 -3.61
CA LEU A 8 -3.00 -2.68 -2.47
C LEU A 8 -3.75 -1.42 -2.90
N TYR A 9 -3.34 -0.78 -4.00
CA TYR A 9 -4.07 0.37 -4.53
C TYR A 9 -5.47 -0.03 -5.02
N ALA A 10 -5.62 -1.20 -5.64
CA ALA A 10 -6.92 -1.73 -6.01
C ALA A 10 -7.83 -2.00 -4.78
N LEU A 11 -7.25 -2.43 -3.65
CA LEU A 11 -7.98 -2.55 -2.37
C LEU A 11 -8.43 -1.18 -1.86
N ARG A 12 -7.53 -0.19 -1.82
CA ARG A 12 -7.87 1.19 -1.41
C ARG A 12 -9.03 1.74 -2.22
N MET A 13 -9.03 1.56 -3.54
CA MET A 13 -10.10 2.03 -4.44
C MET A 13 -11.47 1.39 -4.14
N ARG A 14 -11.51 0.26 -3.45
CA ARG A 14 -12.75 -0.44 -3.07
C ARG A 14 -13.21 -0.11 -1.65
N LEU A 15 -12.40 0.54 -0.84
CA LEU A 15 -12.72 0.92 0.54
C LEU A 15 -13.19 2.38 0.59
N SER A 16 -14.21 2.64 1.43
CA SER A 16 -14.53 4.01 1.81
C SER A 16 -13.58 4.41 2.94
N ASP A 17 -12.72 5.39 2.68
CA ASP A 17 -11.71 5.89 3.62
C ASP A 17 -12.06 7.32 4.08
N PRO A 18 -13.10 7.49 4.92
CA PRO A 18 -13.56 8.82 5.34
C PRO A 18 -12.53 9.56 6.19
N ASN A 19 -11.56 8.84 6.78
CA ASN A 19 -10.53 9.40 7.65
C ASN A 19 -9.18 9.57 6.94
N GLY A 20 -9.06 9.21 5.66
CA GLY A 20 -7.82 9.36 4.90
C GLY A 20 -6.66 8.48 5.39
N VAL A 21 -6.93 7.36 6.06
CA VAL A 21 -5.91 6.46 6.61
C VAL A 21 -5.03 5.87 5.51
N LEU A 22 -5.61 5.62 4.34
CA LEU A 22 -4.93 5.03 3.20
C LEU A 22 -4.33 6.09 2.27
N GLN A 23 -4.32 7.38 2.65
CA GLN A 23 -3.92 8.47 1.75
C GLN A 23 -2.50 8.32 1.19
N SER A 24 -1.60 7.74 1.98
CA SER A 24 -0.20 7.48 1.62
C SER A 24 0.00 6.35 0.61
N TRP A 25 -1.05 5.60 0.27
CA TRP A 25 -0.98 4.48 -0.67
C TRP A 25 -1.00 5.01 -2.10
N ASP A 26 0.17 5.43 -2.58
CA ASP A 26 0.38 6.02 -3.90
C ASP A 26 1.06 5.01 -4.85
N PRO A 27 0.37 4.54 -5.91
CA PRO A 27 0.88 3.51 -6.83
C PRO A 27 2.03 3.99 -7.72
N THR A 28 2.31 5.31 -7.75
CA THR A 28 3.48 5.86 -8.46
C THR A 28 4.79 5.67 -7.69
N LEU A 29 4.70 5.41 -6.38
CA LEU A 29 5.86 5.07 -5.57
C LEU A 29 6.33 3.64 -5.87
N VAL A 30 7.65 3.49 -6.04
CA VAL A 30 8.27 2.22 -6.44
C VAL A 30 8.06 1.12 -5.40
N ASN A 31 7.95 1.47 -4.12
CA ASN A 31 7.91 0.51 -3.03
C ASN A 31 6.72 0.76 -2.08
N PRO A 32 5.76 -0.17 -1.96
CA PRO A 32 4.63 -0.05 -1.04
C PRO A 32 5.04 -0.08 0.44
N CYS A 33 6.26 -0.49 0.78
CA CYS A 33 6.78 -0.47 2.15
C CYS A 33 6.93 0.93 2.75
N THR A 34 6.86 1.98 1.93
CA THR A 34 6.86 3.38 2.42
C THR A 34 5.45 3.88 2.76
N TRP A 35 4.41 3.10 2.44
CA TRP A 35 3.04 3.47 2.71
C TRP A 35 2.70 3.25 4.18
N PHE A 36 1.81 4.06 4.73
CA PHE A 36 1.37 3.89 6.11
C PHE A 36 0.59 2.60 6.28
N HIS A 37 0.75 2.02 7.47
CA HIS A 37 0.15 0.75 7.88
C HIS A 37 0.65 -0.48 7.10
N VAL A 38 1.46 -0.31 6.06
CA VAL A 38 2.15 -1.41 5.38
C VAL A 38 3.39 -1.80 6.15
N THR A 39 3.54 -3.10 6.44
CA THR A 39 4.75 -3.68 7.02
C THR A 39 5.36 -4.67 6.04
N CYS A 40 6.66 -4.53 5.79
CA CYS A 40 7.40 -5.40 4.91
C CYS A 40 8.45 -6.25 5.63
N ASP A 41 8.82 -7.37 5.00
CA ASP A 41 9.95 -8.19 5.43
C ASP A 41 11.30 -7.58 5.02
N THR A 42 12.40 -8.25 5.39
CA THR A 42 13.78 -7.83 5.03
C THR A 42 14.06 -7.88 3.53
N ALA A 43 13.20 -8.53 2.74
CA ALA A 43 13.28 -8.58 1.29
C ALA A 43 12.38 -7.53 0.61
N SER A 44 11.84 -6.57 1.37
CA SER A 44 10.91 -5.53 0.90
C SER A 44 9.61 -6.08 0.30
N ARG A 45 9.14 -7.22 0.79
CA ARG A 45 7.83 -7.80 0.42
C ARG A 45 6.80 -7.49 1.48
N VAL A 46 5.58 -7.21 1.05
CA VAL A 46 4.48 -6.89 1.97
C VAL A 46 4.05 -8.13 2.75
N VAL A 47 4.08 -8.06 4.07
CA VAL A 47 3.68 -9.18 4.95
C VAL A 47 2.51 -8.84 5.86
N ARG A 48 2.19 -7.55 6.04
CA ARG A 48 1.07 -7.09 6.88
C ARG A 48 0.59 -5.69 6.48
N LEU A 49 -0.70 -5.45 6.73
CA LEU A 49 -1.43 -4.19 6.55
C LEU A 49 -2.04 -3.72 7.89
#